data_AF-A0A837DTB5-F1
#
_entry.id   AF-A0A837DTB5-F1
#
_cell.length_a   1.000
_cell.length_b   1.000
_cell.length_c   1.000
_cell.angle_alpha   90.00
_cell.angle_beta   90.00
_cell.angle_gamma   90.00
#
_symmetry.space_group_name_H-M   'P 1'
#
loop_
_entity.id
_entity.type
_entity.pdbx_description
1 polymer ?
#
loop_
_entity_poly.entity_id
_entity_poly.type
_entity_poly.pdbx_seq_one_letter_code
_entity_poly.pdbx_strand_id
1 'polypeptide(L)'
;MDDEPLRKKLLNVVYHDEDPNERFVFENVKASDYYPKPLFLYDDDEKAIFETPMYGSSVQHKIVPPCEISKQDVKDICDIVFFYRDNKQDDESQAVFSFLMYVLESANIWKIRKVISEHGGIVENVPVVAALIGQGETGKTTLLKIVSCLTIGSKEHIVNAQDDMFKLKAGVKEKLANNQKLTEAEKKNPFSETPLVMNKNTWEFIQRYMLTKSSITPICIDDPNIGLIQSKSAENPLKYLSNTYKGAPHPVVLIAMNDRNHNFSIPHQIGRRAYAFGQENQFRQISKSEANQLTHFENDLSNQVFLYLTYWIDAWLDNVSDEDYENLSKDFLYPVKQAFKGLLSEHSLYDGMKRYFESDNYDIKNDNGRRNWLALLSDKNVLEKISFNKGDETAFIPKDCFPGRDGVSRYFDYLPAKLEICPTQVDAGLSIVIDNMDSWLGNSVLREKYRADTGLAHDEHEIKIAKIQAIEQGKAMAETQFKLQQEVKKQEEEKRMRKKLGYKLKNLFRHDD
;
A
#
# COMPACT_ATOMS: atom_id res chain seq x y z
N MET A 1 -48.28 24.18 -18.47
CA MET A 1 -48.03 24.08 -17.02
C MET A 1 -46.59 24.49 -16.80
N ASP A 2 -46.35 25.27 -15.75
CA ASP A 2 -45.07 25.89 -15.48
C ASP A 2 -44.05 24.82 -15.08
N ASP A 3 -42.94 24.72 -15.80
CA ASP A 3 -41.95 23.63 -15.70
C ASP A 3 -40.89 23.90 -14.63
N GLU A 4 -40.96 25.08 -14.02
CA GLU A 4 -40.05 25.57 -13.01
C GLU A 4 -40.02 24.72 -11.73
N PRO A 5 -41.14 24.20 -11.20
CA PRO A 5 -41.15 23.37 -10.00
C PRO A 5 -40.43 22.03 -10.19
N LEU A 6 -40.44 21.47 -11.40
CA LEU A 6 -39.85 20.17 -11.68
C LEU A 6 -38.39 20.28 -12.15
N ARG A 7 -38.04 21.40 -12.82
CA ARG A 7 -36.65 21.83 -13.04
C ARG A 7 -35.93 22.07 -11.70
N LYS A 8 -36.61 22.73 -10.74
CA LYS A 8 -36.24 22.81 -9.31
C LYS A 8 -36.47 21.52 -8.52
N LYS A 9 -36.68 20.36 -9.15
CA LYS A 9 -36.74 19.07 -8.43
C LYS A 9 -35.58 18.19 -8.88
N LEU A 10 -35.29 18.25 -10.17
CA LEU A 10 -34.11 17.64 -10.78
C LEU A 10 -32.80 18.33 -10.46
N LEU A 11 -32.82 19.65 -10.19
CA LEU A 11 -31.64 20.36 -9.69
C LEU A 11 -31.26 19.93 -8.27
N ASN A 12 -32.19 19.48 -7.44
CA ASN A 12 -31.95 19.27 -6.01
C ASN A 12 -31.59 17.84 -5.62
N VAL A 13 -31.83 16.93 -6.55
CA VAL A 13 -31.41 15.54 -6.47
C VAL A 13 -29.89 15.40 -6.75
N VAL A 14 -29.27 16.43 -7.33
CA VAL A 14 -27.84 16.45 -7.69
C VAL A 14 -26.93 16.65 -6.46
N TYR A 15 -27.49 16.95 -5.29
CA TYR A 15 -26.98 18.04 -4.46
C TYR A 15 -27.36 18.01 -2.95
N HIS A 16 -27.94 16.89 -2.48
CA HIS A 16 -28.19 16.43 -1.09
C HIS A 16 -28.41 17.44 0.07
N ASP A 17 -29.62 17.39 0.65
CA ASP A 17 -29.88 17.42 2.12
C ASP A 17 -31.26 16.78 2.41
N GLU A 18 -31.40 16.05 3.52
CA GLU A 18 -32.54 15.17 3.85
C GLU A 18 -33.75 15.86 4.54
N ASP A 19 -34.98 15.51 4.11
CA ASP A 19 -36.06 14.95 4.95
C ASP A 19 -37.07 14.19 4.02
N PRO A 20 -37.37 12.89 4.24
CA PRO A 20 -38.22 12.10 3.34
C PRO A 20 -39.70 12.53 3.24
N ASN A 21 -40.20 13.37 4.16
CA ASN A 21 -41.65 13.59 4.31
C ASN A 21 -42.17 15.01 4.11
N GLU A 22 -41.31 16.02 3.92
CA GLU A 22 -41.77 17.38 3.62
C GLU A 22 -41.63 17.71 2.13
N ARG A 23 -42.69 18.26 1.55
CA ARG A 23 -42.72 18.75 0.17
C ARG A 23 -41.81 19.99 0.07
N PHE A 24 -40.53 19.73 -0.16
CA PHE A 24 -39.50 20.51 -0.86
C PHE A 24 -39.81 22.00 -1.09
N VAL A 25 -39.20 22.87 -0.27
CA VAL A 25 -39.04 24.31 -0.51
C VAL A 25 -37.56 24.59 -0.77
N PHE A 26 -37.24 25.24 -1.90
CA PHE A 26 -35.87 25.58 -2.31
C PHE A 26 -35.65 27.09 -2.30
N GLU A 27 -34.80 27.55 -1.39
CA GLU A 27 -34.17 28.86 -1.49
C GLU A 27 -33.02 28.82 -2.52
N ASN A 28 -32.69 29.99 -3.08
CA ASN A 28 -31.85 30.17 -4.27
C ASN A 28 -30.37 29.78 -4.09
N VAL A 29 -29.98 28.54 -4.38
CA VAL A 29 -28.57 28.08 -4.32
C VAL A 29 -28.01 27.81 -5.73
N LYS A 30 -26.76 28.20 -6.00
CA LYS A 30 -26.10 28.13 -7.33
C LYS A 30 -25.40 26.79 -7.53
N ALA A 31 -25.22 26.37 -8.80
CA ALA A 31 -24.48 25.14 -9.14
C ALA A 31 -23.05 25.10 -8.57
N SER A 32 -22.44 26.26 -8.31
CA SER A 32 -21.13 26.40 -7.65
C SER A 32 -21.10 25.98 -6.19
N ASP A 33 -22.26 25.78 -5.57
CA ASP A 33 -22.40 25.54 -4.13
C ASP A 33 -22.44 24.05 -3.81
N TYR A 34 -22.22 23.22 -4.83
CA TYR A 34 -22.34 21.77 -4.75
C TYR A 34 -21.16 20.98 -5.33
N TYR A 35 -20.21 21.67 -5.94
CA TYR A 35 -18.90 21.08 -6.22
C TYR A 35 -18.08 21.30 -4.95
N PRO A 36 -17.33 20.31 -4.44
CA PRO A 36 -16.25 20.67 -3.54
C PRO A 36 -15.40 21.68 -4.29
N LYS A 37 -15.27 22.89 -3.76
CA LYS A 37 -14.32 23.85 -4.31
C LYS A 37 -12.94 23.34 -3.92
N PRO A 38 -11.94 23.42 -4.81
CA PRO A 38 -10.56 23.29 -4.37
C PRO A 38 -10.34 24.19 -3.16
N LEU A 39 -9.64 23.70 -2.15
CA LEU A 39 -9.30 24.51 -0.98
C LEU A 39 -8.01 25.29 -1.23
N PHE A 40 -7.07 24.66 -1.93
CA PHE A 40 -5.74 25.17 -2.21
C PHE A 40 -5.49 25.34 -3.70
N LEU A 41 -4.93 26.51 -4.03
CA LEU A 41 -4.45 26.91 -5.33
C LEU A 41 -2.93 27.12 -5.25
N TYR A 42 -2.20 26.73 -6.30
CA TYR A 42 -0.77 26.96 -6.42
C TYR A 42 -0.48 28.03 -7.46
N ASP A 43 0.35 28.99 -7.09
CA ASP A 43 0.89 30.02 -7.97
C ASP A 43 2.35 29.68 -8.30
N ASP A 44 2.62 29.43 -9.59
CA ASP A 44 3.95 29.04 -10.08
C ASP A 44 4.93 30.22 -10.14
N ASP A 45 4.42 31.46 -10.24
CA ASP A 45 5.25 32.66 -10.26
C ASP A 45 5.73 33.02 -8.84
N GLU A 46 4.83 32.93 -7.86
CA GLU A 46 5.14 33.19 -6.45
C GLU A 46 5.73 31.98 -5.69
N LYS A 47 5.66 30.79 -6.29
CA LYS A 47 5.98 29.50 -5.64
C LYS A 47 5.28 29.36 -4.28
N ALA A 48 3.97 29.61 -4.30
CA ALA A 48 3.17 29.77 -3.09
C ALA A 48 1.81 29.11 -3.21
N ILE A 49 1.31 28.63 -2.08
CA ILE A 49 -0.05 28.10 -1.94
C ILE A 49 -0.96 29.20 -1.43
N PHE A 50 -2.15 29.28 -2.00
CA PHE A 50 -3.23 30.18 -1.60
C PHE A 50 -4.48 29.40 -1.28
N GLU A 51 -5.25 29.89 -0.30
CA GLU A 51 -6.63 29.45 -0.14
C GLU A 51 -7.49 29.95 -1.30
N THR A 52 -8.38 29.08 -1.77
CA THR A 52 -9.39 29.46 -2.74
C THR A 52 -10.29 30.54 -2.16
N PRO A 53 -10.45 31.69 -2.85
CA PRO A 53 -11.30 32.76 -2.37
C PRO A 53 -12.73 32.29 -2.10
N MET A 54 -13.32 32.80 -1.02
CA MET A 54 -14.76 32.66 -0.78
C MET A 54 -15.56 33.23 -1.95
N TYR A 55 -16.77 32.72 -2.15
CA TYR A 55 -17.61 33.16 -3.26
C TYR A 55 -17.88 34.67 -3.22
N GLY A 56 -17.57 35.36 -4.31
CA GLY A 56 -17.72 36.83 -4.41
C GLY A 56 -16.57 37.64 -3.80
N SER A 57 -15.58 36.97 -3.19
CA SER A 57 -14.32 37.60 -2.77
C SER A 57 -13.27 37.47 -3.87
N SER A 58 -12.49 38.53 -4.07
CA SER A 58 -11.24 38.49 -4.85
C SER A 58 -10.00 38.38 -3.94
N VAL A 59 -10.20 38.33 -2.61
CA VAL A 59 -9.09 38.25 -1.65
C VAL A 59 -8.59 36.81 -1.62
N GLN A 60 -7.30 36.66 -1.90
CA GLN A 60 -6.57 35.40 -1.74
C GLN A 60 -5.73 35.48 -0.47
N HIS A 61 -5.77 34.41 0.33
CA HIS A 61 -4.95 34.27 1.51
C HIS A 61 -3.78 33.34 1.21
N LYS A 62 -2.56 33.87 1.28
CA LYS A 62 -1.34 33.08 1.12
C LYS A 62 -1.18 32.18 2.35
N ILE A 63 -1.06 30.88 2.11
CA ILE A 63 -0.76 29.91 3.15
C ILE A 63 0.72 30.03 3.51
N VAL A 64 1.01 30.37 4.76
CA VAL A 64 2.39 30.38 5.26
C VAL A 64 2.83 28.92 5.47
N PRO A 65 4.00 28.51 4.95
CA PRO A 65 4.52 27.17 5.20
C PRO A 65 4.64 26.93 6.72
N PRO A 66 4.13 25.80 7.23
CA PRO A 66 4.33 25.44 8.63
C PRO A 66 5.84 25.38 8.93
N CYS A 67 6.29 26.09 9.97
CA CYS A 67 7.71 26.12 10.32
C CYS A 67 8.12 24.97 11.25
N GLU A 68 7.19 24.51 12.09
CA GLU A 68 7.38 23.36 12.98
C GLU A 68 6.14 22.48 12.87
N ILE A 69 6.37 21.17 12.71
CA ILE A 69 5.33 20.15 12.75
C ILE A 69 5.31 19.55 14.14
N SER A 70 4.11 19.37 14.71
CA SER A 70 4.01 18.78 16.03
C SER A 70 4.28 17.27 15.98
N LYS A 71 4.84 16.74 17.08
CA LYS A 71 4.99 15.28 17.24
C LYS A 71 3.65 14.54 17.08
N GLN A 72 2.54 15.16 17.51
CA GLN A 72 1.22 14.54 17.41
C GLN A 72 0.76 14.39 15.96
N ASP A 73 0.95 15.42 15.12
CA ASP A 73 0.54 15.36 13.71
C ASP A 73 1.29 14.23 12.96
N VAL A 74 2.59 14.06 13.24
CA VAL A 74 3.39 12.97 12.65
C VAL A 74 2.98 11.61 13.24
N LYS A 75 2.69 11.57 14.54
CA LYS A 75 2.24 10.35 15.22
C LYS A 75 0.89 9.88 14.67
N ASP A 76 -0.04 10.78 14.37
CA ASP A 76 -1.36 10.42 13.84
C ASP A 76 -1.24 9.65 12.52
N ILE A 77 -0.33 10.05 11.63
CA ILE A 77 -0.04 9.31 10.39
C ILE A 77 0.51 7.91 10.68
N CYS A 78 1.42 7.78 11.65
CA CYS A 78 1.93 6.47 12.07
C CYS A 78 0.83 5.60 12.66
N ASP A 79 0.00 6.18 13.51
CA ASP A 79 -1.09 5.49 14.20
C ASP A 79 -2.15 4.98 13.21
N ILE A 80 -2.44 5.70 12.13
CA ILE A 80 -3.32 5.22 11.05
C ILE A 80 -2.73 3.95 10.42
N VAL A 81 -1.44 3.96 10.10
CA VAL A 81 -0.76 2.79 9.51
C VAL A 81 -0.79 1.60 10.46
N PHE A 82 -0.51 1.81 11.75
CA PHE A 82 -0.57 0.76 12.77
C PHE A 82 -2.01 0.28 13.03
N PHE A 83 -2.99 1.17 12.96
CA PHE A 83 -4.40 0.80 13.12
C PHE A 83 -4.81 -0.25 12.09
N TYR A 84 -4.46 -0.05 10.82
CA TYR A 84 -4.73 -1.02 9.76
C TYR A 84 -3.85 -2.27 9.82
N ARG A 85 -2.71 -2.23 10.49
CA ARG A 85 -1.92 -3.44 10.80
C ARG A 85 -2.62 -4.32 11.84
N ASP A 86 -3.04 -3.69 12.93
CA ASP A 86 -3.40 -4.38 14.17
C ASP A 86 -4.90 -4.76 14.21
N ASN A 87 -5.76 -4.00 13.53
CA ASN A 87 -7.21 -4.15 13.60
C ASN A 87 -7.83 -4.84 12.38
N LYS A 88 -7.07 -5.10 11.32
CA LYS A 88 -7.57 -5.80 10.13
C LYS A 88 -7.41 -7.31 10.27
N GLN A 89 -8.20 -8.09 9.54
CA GLN A 89 -8.07 -9.56 9.56
C GLN A 89 -6.66 -9.99 9.15
N ASP A 90 -6.11 -9.39 8.10
CA ASP A 90 -4.71 -9.50 7.69
C ASP A 90 -4.04 -8.11 7.63
N ASP A 91 -2.70 -8.09 7.73
CA ASP A 91 -1.90 -6.85 7.71
C ASP A 91 -1.95 -6.17 6.33
N GLU A 92 -2.69 -5.07 6.23
CA GLU A 92 -2.77 -4.23 5.03
C GLU A 92 -1.97 -2.92 5.17
N SER A 93 -1.12 -2.81 6.20
CA SER A 93 -0.48 -1.53 6.54
C SER A 93 0.53 -1.02 5.52
N GLN A 94 1.16 -1.90 4.71
CA GLN A 94 2.04 -1.45 3.61
C GLN A 94 1.24 -0.76 2.49
N ALA A 95 0.03 -1.26 2.19
CA ALA A 95 -0.87 -0.63 1.23
C ALA A 95 -1.30 0.75 1.73
N VAL A 96 -1.70 0.83 3.00
CA VAL A 96 -2.09 2.08 3.66
C VAL A 96 -0.94 3.07 3.71
N PHE A 97 0.27 2.64 4.08
CA PHE A 97 1.45 3.52 4.08
C PHE A 97 1.72 4.09 2.70
N SER A 98 1.76 3.25 1.66
CA SER A 98 2.01 3.71 0.28
C SER A 98 0.91 4.66 -0.21
N PHE A 99 -0.35 4.41 0.16
CA PHE A 99 -1.48 5.30 -0.14
C PHE A 99 -1.35 6.65 0.57
N LEU A 100 -1.00 6.65 1.86
CA LEU A 100 -0.79 7.89 2.61
C LEU A 100 0.39 8.70 2.05
N MET A 101 1.49 8.06 1.63
CA MET A 101 2.59 8.75 0.95
C MET A 101 2.11 9.42 -0.34
N TYR A 102 1.36 8.71 -1.18
CA TYR A 102 0.75 9.29 -2.39
C TYR A 102 -0.17 10.48 -2.07
N VAL A 103 -0.98 10.38 -1.02
CA VAL A 103 -1.87 11.45 -0.58
C VAL A 103 -1.09 12.67 -0.10
N LEU A 104 -0.03 12.46 0.69
CA LEU A 104 0.77 13.55 1.25
C LEU A 104 1.60 14.30 0.19
N GLU A 105 1.91 13.65 -0.94
CA GLU A 105 2.57 14.27 -2.10
C GLU A 105 1.59 14.74 -3.19
N SER A 106 0.29 14.49 -3.02
CA SER A 106 -0.70 14.68 -4.07
C SER A 106 -0.72 16.07 -4.71
N ALA A 107 -0.41 17.12 -3.93
CA ALA A 107 -0.29 18.50 -4.41
C ALA A 107 0.89 18.75 -5.35
N ASN A 108 1.94 17.91 -5.31
CA ASN A 108 3.16 18.06 -6.11
C ASN A 108 3.24 17.07 -7.28
N ILE A 109 2.31 16.13 -7.41
CA ILE A 109 2.31 15.11 -8.49
C ILE A 109 2.44 15.76 -9.88
N TRP A 110 1.76 16.88 -10.13
CA TRP A 110 1.88 17.59 -11.42
C TRP A 110 3.32 18.08 -11.70
N LYS A 111 4.06 18.52 -10.66
CA LYS A 111 5.44 19.01 -10.78
C LYS A 111 6.42 17.87 -10.89
N ILE A 112 6.22 16.76 -10.17
CA ILE A 112 6.98 15.51 -10.34
C ILE A 112 6.91 15.04 -11.80
N ARG A 113 5.71 15.05 -12.38
CA ARG A 113 5.50 14.71 -13.80
C ARG A 113 6.24 15.65 -14.74
N LYS A 114 6.22 16.96 -14.45
CA LYS A 114 6.94 17.98 -15.22
C LYS A 114 8.45 17.72 -15.19
N VAL A 115 9.05 17.52 -14.01
CA VAL A 115 10.47 17.20 -13.85
C VAL A 115 10.84 15.93 -14.60
N ILE A 116 10.06 14.85 -14.46
CA ILE A 116 10.31 13.59 -15.18
C ILE A 116 10.28 13.80 -16.69
N SER A 117 9.33 14.61 -17.19
CA SER A 117 9.25 14.92 -18.62
C SER A 117 10.44 15.74 -19.12
N GLU A 118 10.90 16.72 -18.35
CA GLU A 118 12.03 17.60 -18.71
C GLU A 118 13.34 16.82 -18.81
N HIS A 119 13.48 15.75 -18.03
CA HIS A 119 14.61 14.82 -18.08
C HIS A 119 14.42 13.66 -19.09
N GLY A 120 13.37 13.69 -19.91
CA GLY A 120 13.11 12.66 -20.94
C GLY A 120 12.62 11.31 -20.39
N GLY A 121 12.16 11.28 -19.14
CA GLY A 121 11.65 10.10 -18.47
C GLY A 121 10.21 9.72 -18.84
N ILE A 122 9.75 8.60 -18.28
CA ILE A 122 8.44 8.02 -18.57
C ILE A 122 7.39 8.56 -17.58
N VAL A 123 6.77 9.69 -17.93
CA VAL A 123 5.76 10.39 -17.10
C VAL A 123 4.53 9.53 -16.78
N GLU A 124 4.26 8.53 -17.61
CA GLU A 124 3.15 7.60 -17.43
C GLU A 124 3.30 6.71 -16.21
N ASN A 125 4.49 6.61 -15.61
CA ASN A 125 4.73 5.82 -14.40
C ASN A 125 4.39 6.58 -13.11
N VAL A 126 4.12 7.88 -13.21
CA VAL A 126 3.52 8.66 -12.12
C VAL A 126 2.00 8.55 -12.28
N PRO A 127 1.24 8.16 -11.28
CA PRO A 127 -0.22 8.09 -11.37
C PRO A 127 -0.86 9.48 -11.11
N VAL A 128 -2.04 9.73 -11.71
CA VAL A 128 -2.88 10.92 -11.41
C VAL A 128 -4.19 10.54 -10.73
N VAL A 129 -4.42 9.24 -10.59
CA VAL A 129 -5.56 8.65 -9.87
C VAL A 129 -5.00 7.62 -8.91
N ALA A 130 -5.47 7.63 -7.67
CA ALA A 130 -5.28 6.54 -6.73
C ALA A 130 -6.64 5.90 -6.38
N ALA A 131 -6.69 4.58 -6.33
CA ALA A 131 -7.92 3.82 -6.11
C ALA A 131 -7.73 2.78 -4.99
N LEU A 132 -8.54 2.88 -3.95
CA LEU A 132 -8.71 1.85 -2.91
C LEU A 132 -9.76 0.84 -3.39
N ILE A 133 -9.42 -0.44 -3.32
CA ILE A 133 -10.19 -1.49 -4.00
C ILE A 133 -10.39 -2.69 -3.08
N GLY A 134 -11.62 -3.16 -2.99
CA GLY A 134 -11.96 -4.41 -2.33
C GLY A 134 -13.44 -4.46 -1.98
N GLN A 135 -13.85 -5.44 -1.20
CA GLN A 135 -15.27 -5.66 -0.86
C GLN A 135 -15.89 -4.55 0.00
N GLY A 136 -17.22 -4.57 0.13
CA GLY A 136 -17.91 -3.73 1.11
C GLY A 136 -17.35 -3.95 2.53
N GLU A 137 -17.38 -2.90 3.36
CA GLU A 137 -17.00 -2.95 4.78
C GLU A 137 -15.51 -3.24 5.07
N THR A 138 -14.63 -3.10 4.08
CA THR A 138 -13.17 -3.28 4.26
C THR A 138 -12.45 -2.01 4.72
N GLY A 139 -13.16 -0.94 5.08
CA GLY A 139 -12.55 0.31 5.58
C GLY A 139 -12.04 1.29 4.52
N LYS A 140 -12.45 1.14 3.25
CA LYS A 140 -12.06 2.06 2.15
C LYS A 140 -12.63 3.47 2.33
N THR A 141 -13.92 3.60 2.58
CA THR A 141 -14.59 4.88 2.86
C THR A 141 -13.99 5.55 4.09
N THR A 142 -13.69 4.78 5.14
CA THR A 142 -12.99 5.29 6.32
C THR A 142 -11.62 5.85 5.96
N LEU A 143 -10.80 5.11 5.19
CA LEU A 143 -9.51 5.63 4.74
C LEU A 143 -9.67 6.88 3.86
N LEU A 144 -10.72 6.96 3.04
CA LEU A 144 -11.03 8.14 2.23
C LEU A 144 -11.40 9.37 3.08
N LYS A 145 -12.16 9.18 4.17
CA LYS A 145 -12.46 10.23 5.18
C LYS A 145 -11.19 10.73 5.86
N ILE A 146 -10.35 9.81 6.32
CA ILE A 146 -9.07 10.11 6.96
C ILE A 146 -8.20 10.98 6.05
N VAL A 147 -8.06 10.62 4.78
CA VAL A 147 -7.21 11.38 3.84
C VAL A 147 -7.83 12.71 3.42
N SER A 148 -9.15 12.82 3.41
CA SER A 148 -9.83 14.11 3.26
C SER A 148 -9.49 15.02 4.44
N CYS A 149 -9.52 14.53 5.68
CA CYS A 149 -9.09 15.32 6.84
C CYS A 149 -7.60 15.68 6.79
N LEU A 150 -6.72 14.74 6.42
CA LEU A 150 -5.27 15.02 6.31
C LEU A 150 -4.91 16.05 5.23
N THR A 151 -5.73 16.19 4.20
CA THR A 151 -5.41 17.08 3.05
C THR A 151 -6.09 18.43 3.21
N ILE A 152 -7.37 18.46 3.53
CA ILE A 152 -8.18 19.69 3.56
C ILE A 152 -8.77 20.01 4.93
N GLY A 153 -8.50 19.21 5.96
CA GLY A 153 -9.01 19.44 7.32
C GLY A 153 -10.49 19.11 7.51
N SER A 154 -11.13 18.41 6.56
CA SER A 154 -12.55 18.03 6.64
C SER A 154 -12.85 16.77 5.83
N LYS A 155 -13.77 15.94 6.34
CA LYS A 155 -14.34 14.79 5.63
C LYS A 155 -15.54 15.13 4.73
N GLU A 156 -16.04 16.37 4.79
CA GLU A 156 -17.29 16.78 4.12
C GLU A 156 -17.14 16.98 2.61
N HIS A 157 -15.92 16.98 2.08
CA HIS A 157 -15.65 17.18 0.65
C HIS A 157 -15.50 15.87 -0.15
N ILE A 158 -16.09 14.78 0.34
CA ILE A 158 -16.12 13.50 -0.38
C ILE A 158 -17.35 13.45 -1.27
N VAL A 159 -17.13 13.19 -2.55
CA VAL A 159 -18.18 13.10 -3.55
C VAL A 159 -18.68 11.66 -3.62
N ASN A 160 -19.97 11.42 -3.42
CA ASN A 160 -20.55 10.09 -3.56
C ASN A 160 -20.99 9.85 -5.02
N ALA A 161 -20.34 8.91 -5.69
CA ALA A 161 -20.64 8.62 -7.10
C ALA A 161 -21.98 7.88 -7.31
N GLN A 162 -22.68 7.50 -6.24
CA GLN A 162 -24.06 7.02 -6.27
C GLN A 162 -25.09 8.15 -6.24
N ASP A 163 -24.66 9.40 -6.16
CA ASP A 163 -25.55 10.55 -6.19
C ASP A 163 -26.25 10.64 -7.54
N ASP A 164 -27.49 11.11 -7.51
CA ASP A 164 -28.33 11.12 -8.68
C ASP A 164 -27.83 12.08 -9.77
N MET A 165 -26.94 13.04 -9.42
CA MET A 165 -26.14 13.81 -10.39
C MET A 165 -25.45 12.90 -11.41
N PHE A 166 -24.87 11.79 -10.96
CA PHE A 166 -24.14 10.87 -11.79
C PHE A 166 -25.06 9.94 -12.58
N LYS A 167 -26.34 9.85 -12.20
CA LYS A 167 -27.35 9.04 -12.88
C LYS A 167 -28.11 9.81 -13.96
N LEU A 168 -27.94 11.13 -14.11
CA LEU A 168 -28.67 11.93 -15.09
C LEU A 168 -28.43 11.47 -16.54
N LYS A 169 -29.52 11.26 -17.30
CA LYS A 169 -29.45 10.95 -18.73
C LYS A 169 -28.88 12.14 -19.51
N ALA A 170 -28.11 11.86 -20.56
CA ALA A 170 -27.44 12.88 -21.37
C ALA A 170 -28.39 13.96 -21.92
N GLY A 171 -29.54 13.57 -22.49
CA GLY A 171 -30.52 14.52 -23.01
C GLY A 171 -31.18 15.40 -21.94
N VAL A 172 -31.31 14.89 -20.71
CA VAL A 172 -31.81 15.67 -19.56
C VAL A 172 -30.75 16.67 -19.12
N LYS A 173 -29.50 16.21 -18.99
CA LYS A 173 -28.35 17.06 -18.62
C LYS A 173 -28.14 18.20 -19.60
N GLU A 174 -28.19 17.93 -20.90
CA GLU A 174 -28.04 18.94 -21.95
C GLU A 174 -29.14 20.00 -21.90
N LYS A 175 -30.40 19.57 -21.74
CA LYS A 175 -31.54 20.49 -21.61
C LYS A 175 -31.44 21.35 -20.36
N LEU A 176 -31.07 20.75 -19.21
CA LEU A 176 -30.87 21.50 -17.97
C LEU A 176 -29.75 22.54 -18.12
N ALA A 177 -28.61 22.16 -18.70
CA ALA A 177 -27.48 23.06 -18.94
C ALA A 177 -27.82 24.23 -19.87
N ASN A 178 -28.69 23.99 -20.87
CA ASN A 178 -29.14 24.99 -21.82
C ASN A 178 -30.39 25.77 -21.37
N ASN A 179 -30.83 25.60 -20.11
CA ASN A 179 -32.05 26.18 -19.57
C ASN A 179 -33.32 25.85 -20.39
N GLN A 180 -33.34 24.69 -21.03
CA GLN A 180 -34.45 24.20 -21.85
C GLN A 180 -35.45 23.40 -20.99
N LYS A 181 -36.70 23.37 -21.46
CA LYS A 181 -37.78 22.60 -20.82
C LYS A 181 -37.62 21.11 -21.07
N LEU A 182 -37.85 20.31 -20.03
CA LEU A 182 -37.89 18.85 -20.12
C LEU A 182 -39.26 18.38 -20.62
N THR A 183 -39.28 17.29 -21.38
CA THR A 183 -40.53 16.62 -21.79
C THR A 183 -41.14 15.84 -20.62
N GLU A 184 -42.44 15.56 -20.66
CA GLU A 184 -43.12 14.76 -19.62
C GLU A 184 -42.49 13.37 -19.40
N ALA A 185 -41.93 12.76 -20.44
CA ALA A 185 -41.22 11.49 -20.32
C ALA A 185 -39.88 11.64 -19.56
N GLU A 186 -39.10 12.67 -19.89
CA GLU A 186 -37.83 12.98 -19.21
C GLU A 186 -38.04 13.37 -17.75
N LYS A 187 -39.12 14.08 -17.46
CA LYS A 187 -39.54 14.43 -16.10
C LYS A 187 -39.88 13.21 -15.26
N LYS A 188 -40.55 12.21 -15.85
CA LYS A 188 -40.92 10.96 -15.17
C LYS A 188 -39.75 10.01 -14.98
N ASN A 189 -38.78 10.00 -15.90
CA ASN A 189 -37.63 9.11 -15.85
C ASN A 189 -36.33 9.82 -16.27
N PRO A 190 -35.79 10.72 -15.43
CA PRO A 190 -34.60 11.51 -15.76
C PRO A 190 -33.27 10.77 -15.57
N PHE A 191 -33.29 9.67 -14.82
CA PHE A 191 -32.09 8.95 -14.37
C PHE A 191 -31.87 7.63 -15.12
N SER A 192 -30.62 7.20 -15.17
CA SER A 192 -30.16 5.92 -15.72
C SER A 192 -29.07 5.38 -14.81
N GLU A 193 -29.33 4.24 -14.19
CA GLU A 193 -28.38 3.52 -13.33
C GLU A 193 -27.42 2.63 -14.11
N THR A 194 -27.41 2.74 -15.44
CA THR A 194 -26.47 1.94 -16.25
C THR A 194 -25.03 2.36 -15.92
N PRO A 195 -24.11 1.41 -15.69
CA PRO A 195 -22.70 1.71 -15.41
C PRO A 195 -22.05 2.63 -16.43
N LEU A 196 -22.45 2.52 -17.71
CA LEU A 196 -21.96 3.38 -18.78
C LEU A 196 -22.30 4.86 -18.57
N VAL A 197 -23.54 5.17 -18.20
CA VAL A 197 -23.98 6.55 -17.95
C VAL A 197 -23.31 7.11 -16.70
N MET A 198 -23.29 6.33 -15.61
CA MET A 198 -22.65 6.72 -14.36
C MET A 198 -21.16 7.00 -14.57
N ASN A 199 -20.41 6.07 -15.15
CA ASN A 199 -18.96 6.24 -15.40
C ASN A 199 -18.68 7.44 -16.30
N LYS A 200 -19.50 7.68 -17.33
CA LYS A 200 -19.35 8.85 -18.19
C LYS A 200 -19.54 10.15 -17.39
N ASN A 201 -20.61 10.25 -16.60
CA ASN A 201 -20.89 11.43 -15.79
C ASN A 201 -19.81 11.65 -14.71
N THR A 202 -19.32 10.59 -14.07
CA THR A 202 -18.22 10.66 -13.10
C THR A 202 -16.93 11.14 -13.75
N TRP A 203 -16.56 10.63 -14.94
CA TRP A 203 -15.38 11.11 -15.66
C TRP A 203 -15.51 12.57 -16.14
N GLU A 204 -16.69 12.98 -16.61
CA GLU A 204 -16.93 14.39 -16.96
C GLU A 204 -16.79 15.31 -15.75
N PHE A 205 -17.25 14.87 -14.58
CA PHE A 205 -17.08 15.60 -13.32
C PHE A 205 -15.61 15.68 -12.90
N ILE A 206 -14.90 14.54 -12.88
CA ILE A 206 -13.47 14.47 -12.58
C ILE A 206 -12.69 15.40 -13.49
N GLN A 207 -12.93 15.35 -14.80
CA GLN A 207 -12.23 16.20 -15.76
C GLN A 207 -12.43 17.68 -15.49
N ARG A 208 -13.67 18.11 -15.20
CA ARG A 208 -13.95 19.52 -14.86
C ARG A 208 -13.20 19.95 -13.62
N TYR A 209 -13.19 19.13 -12.58
CA TYR A 209 -12.47 19.44 -11.35
C TYR A 209 -10.95 19.53 -11.58
N MET A 210 -10.38 18.53 -12.26
CA MET A 210 -8.95 18.45 -12.56
C MET A 210 -8.45 19.59 -13.45
N LEU A 211 -9.33 20.17 -14.26
CA LEU A 211 -9.04 21.33 -15.10
C LEU A 211 -9.27 22.67 -14.39
N THR A 212 -9.62 22.67 -13.11
CA THR A 212 -9.70 23.90 -12.32
C THR A 212 -8.30 24.51 -12.24
N LYS A 213 -8.16 25.71 -12.80
CA LYS A 213 -6.89 26.41 -12.91
C LYS A 213 -6.19 26.46 -11.55
N SER A 214 -4.91 26.08 -11.54
CA SER A 214 -4.03 26.17 -10.37
C SER A 214 -4.44 25.31 -9.17
N SER A 215 -5.48 24.47 -9.27
CA SER A 215 -5.88 23.62 -8.15
C SER A 215 -4.83 22.55 -7.88
N ILE A 216 -4.49 22.38 -6.59
CA ILE A 216 -3.67 21.27 -6.09
C ILE A 216 -4.42 20.43 -5.05
N THR A 217 -5.70 20.73 -4.82
CA THR A 217 -6.51 20.03 -3.83
C THR A 217 -6.95 18.68 -4.37
N PRO A 218 -6.60 17.54 -3.75
CA PRO A 218 -7.07 16.24 -4.22
C PRO A 218 -8.59 16.16 -4.13
N ILE A 219 -9.22 15.47 -5.09
CA ILE A 219 -10.66 15.17 -5.03
C ILE A 219 -10.89 13.75 -4.54
N CYS A 220 -11.74 13.59 -3.54
CA CYS A 220 -12.14 12.30 -3.00
C CYS A 220 -13.49 11.88 -3.58
N ILE A 221 -13.56 10.68 -4.16
CA ILE A 221 -14.78 10.11 -4.75
C ILE A 221 -15.03 8.73 -4.13
N ASP A 222 -16.18 8.58 -3.48
CA ASP A 222 -16.60 7.32 -2.89
C ASP A 222 -17.60 6.58 -3.78
N ASP A 223 -17.55 5.25 -3.71
CA ASP A 223 -18.46 4.31 -4.36
C ASP A 223 -18.74 4.54 -5.86
N PRO A 224 -17.77 4.87 -6.74
CA PRO A 224 -18.02 4.76 -8.16
C PRO A 224 -18.13 3.31 -8.59
N ASN A 225 -18.76 3.09 -9.73
CA ASN A 225 -18.81 1.76 -10.32
C ASN A 225 -17.39 1.25 -10.62
N ILE A 226 -17.12 -0.03 -10.32
CA ILE A 226 -15.80 -0.67 -10.51
C ILE A 226 -15.27 -0.54 -11.95
N GLY A 227 -16.17 -0.47 -12.94
CA GLY A 227 -15.86 -0.25 -14.34
C GLY A 227 -15.22 1.10 -14.65
N LEU A 228 -15.22 2.06 -13.71
CA LEU A 228 -14.68 3.41 -13.90
C LEU A 228 -13.20 3.38 -14.32
N ILE A 229 -12.41 2.44 -13.81
CA ILE A 229 -10.98 2.26 -14.13
C ILE A 229 -10.64 0.89 -14.76
N GLN A 230 -11.61 -0.02 -14.90
CA GLN A 230 -11.39 -1.32 -15.56
C GLN A 230 -11.74 -1.31 -17.05
N SER A 231 -12.57 -0.36 -17.48
CA SER A 231 -13.10 -0.34 -18.84
C SER A 231 -12.29 0.57 -19.77
N LYS A 232 -12.36 0.28 -21.07
CA LYS A 232 -11.73 1.11 -22.11
C LYS A 232 -12.18 2.58 -22.09
N SER A 233 -13.35 2.87 -21.51
CA SER A 233 -13.83 4.25 -21.39
C SER A 233 -12.98 5.09 -20.43
N ALA A 234 -12.17 4.46 -19.57
CA ALA A 234 -11.22 5.14 -18.68
C ALA A 234 -9.93 5.58 -19.40
N GLU A 235 -9.55 4.90 -20.49
CA GLU A 235 -8.26 5.12 -21.16
C GLU A 235 -8.12 6.55 -21.68
N ASN A 236 -9.14 7.06 -22.38
CA ASN A 236 -9.10 8.41 -22.96
C ASN A 236 -9.08 9.51 -21.89
N PRO A 237 -10.00 9.52 -20.89
CA PRO A 237 -9.94 10.44 -19.75
C PRO A 237 -8.58 10.42 -19.04
N LEU A 238 -8.09 9.25 -18.67
CA LEU A 238 -6.81 9.12 -17.96
C LEU A 238 -5.64 9.56 -18.82
N LYS A 239 -5.63 9.22 -20.11
CA LYS A 239 -4.60 9.69 -21.03
C LYS A 239 -4.61 11.21 -21.14
N TYR A 240 -5.79 11.82 -21.26
CA TYR A 240 -5.93 13.28 -21.30
C TYR A 240 -5.37 13.92 -20.02
N LEU A 241 -5.84 13.49 -18.85
CA LEU A 241 -5.38 13.98 -17.54
C LEU A 241 -3.89 13.72 -17.30
N SER A 242 -3.37 12.57 -17.74
CA SER A 242 -1.94 12.27 -17.60
C SER A 242 -1.05 13.19 -18.43
N ASN A 243 -1.60 13.94 -19.40
CA ASN A 243 -0.84 14.87 -20.25
C ASN A 243 -1.01 16.34 -19.84
N THR A 244 -1.82 16.65 -18.82
CA THR A 244 -2.07 18.05 -18.40
C THR A 244 -0.89 18.68 -17.65
N TYR A 245 0.13 17.90 -17.23
CA TYR A 245 1.35 18.39 -16.58
C TYR A 245 2.14 19.43 -17.40
N LYS A 246 1.89 19.51 -18.72
CA LYS A 246 2.48 20.53 -19.61
C LYS A 246 1.83 21.90 -19.48
N GLY A 247 0.74 21.99 -18.72
CA GLY A 247 -0.05 23.21 -18.52
C GLY A 247 0.07 23.73 -17.09
N ALA A 248 -1.06 24.19 -16.55
CA ALA A 248 -1.15 24.68 -15.17
C ALA A 248 -1.08 23.52 -14.15
N PRO A 249 -0.79 23.84 -12.87
CA PRO A 249 -0.95 22.89 -11.77
C PRO A 249 -2.31 22.20 -11.82
N HIS A 250 -2.32 20.91 -11.50
CA HIS A 250 -3.53 20.12 -11.47
C HIS A 250 -3.55 19.21 -10.22
N PRO A 251 -4.75 18.91 -9.69
CA PRO A 251 -4.87 18.01 -8.55
C PRO A 251 -4.74 16.55 -8.98
N VAL A 252 -5.03 15.63 -8.06
CA VAL A 252 -5.20 14.20 -8.32
C VAL A 252 -6.59 13.73 -7.88
N VAL A 253 -6.95 12.52 -8.30
CA VAL A 253 -8.22 11.87 -7.92
C VAL A 253 -7.94 10.73 -6.94
N LEU A 254 -8.63 10.71 -5.82
CA LEU A 254 -8.63 9.63 -4.84
C LEU A 254 -9.99 8.95 -4.88
N ILE A 255 -9.99 7.63 -5.03
CA ILE A 255 -11.21 6.85 -5.24
C ILE A 255 -11.28 5.70 -4.24
N ALA A 256 -12.45 5.45 -3.67
CA ALA A 256 -12.76 4.20 -2.97
C ALA A 256 -13.83 3.43 -3.75
N MET A 257 -13.51 2.22 -4.22
CA MET A 257 -14.40 1.45 -5.10
C MET A 257 -14.61 0.02 -4.62
N ASN A 258 -15.86 -0.43 -4.71
CA ASN A 258 -16.26 -1.77 -4.30
C ASN A 258 -16.06 -2.80 -5.43
N ASP A 259 -15.17 -3.78 -5.22
CA ASP A 259 -15.06 -4.96 -6.08
C ASP A 259 -15.90 -6.11 -5.51
N ARG A 260 -17.10 -6.30 -6.07
CA ARG A 260 -18.02 -7.37 -5.63
C ARG A 260 -17.60 -8.77 -6.08
N ASN A 261 -16.73 -8.87 -7.09
CA ASN A 261 -16.43 -10.15 -7.76
C ASN A 261 -15.00 -10.65 -7.48
N HIS A 262 -14.18 -9.92 -6.73
CA HIS A 262 -12.76 -10.22 -6.45
C HIS A 262 -11.91 -10.52 -7.68
N ASN A 263 -12.29 -9.97 -8.82
CA ASN A 263 -11.62 -10.17 -10.09
C ASN A 263 -11.08 -8.84 -10.60
N PHE A 264 -10.63 -8.00 -9.67
CA PHE A 264 -10.05 -6.74 -10.03
C PHE A 264 -8.77 -6.91 -10.83
N SER A 265 -8.82 -6.47 -12.09
CA SER A 265 -7.65 -6.34 -12.94
C SER A 265 -7.70 -4.98 -13.62
N ILE A 266 -6.55 -4.32 -13.70
CA ILE A 266 -6.40 -3.07 -14.44
C ILE A 266 -5.69 -3.37 -15.75
N PRO A 267 -6.25 -2.97 -16.91
CA PRO A 267 -5.52 -2.99 -18.15
C PRO A 267 -4.19 -2.24 -18.02
N HIS A 268 -3.09 -2.80 -18.55
CA HIS A 268 -1.74 -2.24 -18.41
C HIS A 268 -1.66 -0.73 -18.73
N GLN A 269 -2.36 -0.26 -19.76
CA GLN A 269 -2.38 1.16 -20.14
C GLN A 269 -3.02 2.08 -19.08
N ILE A 270 -4.01 1.57 -18.35
CA ILE A 270 -4.65 2.26 -17.24
C ILE A 270 -3.80 2.14 -15.97
N GLY A 271 -3.25 0.95 -15.70
CA GLY A 271 -2.46 0.65 -14.49
C GLY A 271 -1.16 1.45 -14.38
N ARG A 272 -0.68 2.03 -15.47
CA ARG A 272 0.43 2.99 -15.43
C ARG A 272 -0.02 4.35 -14.87
N ARG A 273 -1.24 4.78 -15.20
CA ARG A 273 -1.79 6.12 -14.87
C ARG A 273 -2.65 6.14 -13.60
N ALA A 274 -3.04 4.97 -13.10
CA ALA A 274 -3.86 4.79 -11.92
C ALA A 274 -3.15 3.87 -10.92
N TYR A 275 -2.97 4.35 -9.70
CA TYR A 275 -2.36 3.60 -8.62
C TYR A 275 -3.43 2.88 -7.80
N ALA A 276 -3.48 1.55 -7.87
CA ALA A 276 -4.46 0.77 -7.13
C ALA A 276 -3.89 0.14 -5.87
N PHE A 277 -4.71 0.15 -4.82
CA PHE A 277 -4.41 -0.35 -3.48
C PHE A 277 -5.46 -1.36 -3.07
N GLY A 278 -5.04 -2.58 -2.74
CA GLY A 278 -5.92 -3.59 -2.17
C GLY A 278 -6.31 -3.22 -0.74
N GLN A 279 -7.61 -3.26 -0.47
CA GLN A 279 -8.25 -3.10 0.83
C GLN A 279 -9.37 -4.15 0.91
N GLU A 280 -9.00 -5.39 1.19
CA GLU A 280 -9.80 -6.59 0.94
C GLU A 280 -10.31 -7.21 2.23
N ASN A 281 -9.60 -6.98 3.33
CA ASN A 281 -9.91 -7.56 4.63
C ASN A 281 -10.89 -6.69 5.41
N GLN A 282 -11.76 -7.31 6.19
CA GLN A 282 -12.60 -6.56 7.12
C GLN A 282 -11.81 -6.18 8.38
N PHE A 283 -12.32 -5.18 9.11
CA PHE A 283 -11.85 -4.97 10.47
C PHE A 283 -12.27 -6.15 11.34
N ARG A 284 -11.38 -6.56 12.25
CA ARG A 284 -11.72 -7.42 13.38
C ARG A 284 -12.69 -6.68 14.30
N GLN A 285 -13.25 -7.39 15.27
CA GLN A 285 -14.07 -6.73 16.28
C GLN A 285 -13.22 -5.69 17.03
N ILE A 286 -13.50 -4.41 16.79
CA ILE A 286 -12.81 -3.31 17.44
C ILE A 286 -13.40 -3.01 18.82
N SER A 287 -12.52 -2.69 19.75
CA SER A 287 -12.83 -2.20 21.09
C SER A 287 -13.35 -0.76 21.04
N LYS A 288 -13.90 -0.31 22.18
CA LYS A 288 -14.33 1.10 22.33
C LYS A 288 -13.18 2.09 22.15
N SER A 289 -11.96 1.73 22.58
CA SER A 289 -10.79 2.59 22.43
C SER A 289 -10.40 2.75 20.96
N GLU A 290 -10.41 1.65 20.20
CA GLU A 290 -10.12 1.65 18.77
C GLU A 290 -11.20 2.40 17.97
N ALA A 291 -12.47 2.28 18.35
CA ALA A 291 -13.54 3.06 17.75
C ALA A 291 -13.39 4.57 18.01
N ASN A 292 -12.97 4.97 19.21
CA ASN A 292 -12.67 6.37 19.52
C ASN A 292 -11.47 6.88 18.71
N GLN A 293 -10.43 6.05 18.55
CA GLN A 293 -9.26 6.38 17.74
C GLN A 293 -9.64 6.57 16.26
N LEU A 294 -10.51 5.71 15.74
CA LEU A 294 -11.05 5.86 14.38
C LEU A 294 -11.86 7.16 14.23
N THR A 295 -12.64 7.50 15.26
CA THR A 295 -13.40 8.76 15.28
C THR A 295 -12.46 9.97 15.27
N HIS A 296 -11.35 9.94 16.02
CA HIS A 296 -10.30 10.96 15.94
C HIS A 296 -9.76 11.09 14.52
N PHE A 297 -9.39 9.96 13.89
CA PHE A 297 -8.85 10.00 12.52
C PHE A 297 -9.84 10.56 11.49
N GLU A 298 -11.15 10.33 11.66
CA GLU A 298 -12.16 10.81 10.73
C GLU A 298 -12.56 12.28 10.93
N ASN A 299 -12.18 12.94 12.04
CA ASN A 299 -12.70 14.27 12.37
C ASN A 299 -11.65 15.28 12.81
N ASP A 300 -10.58 14.84 13.48
CA ASP A 300 -9.73 15.71 14.29
C ASP A 300 -8.28 15.74 13.77
N LEU A 301 -8.05 15.32 12.52
CA LEU A 301 -6.73 15.38 11.90
C LEU A 301 -6.42 16.77 11.35
N SER A 302 -5.16 17.16 11.54
CA SER A 302 -4.56 18.37 11.03
C SER A 302 -4.03 18.19 9.61
N ASN A 303 -4.13 19.23 8.77
CA ASN A 303 -3.52 19.27 7.44
C ASN A 303 -2.10 19.87 7.42
N GLN A 304 -1.51 20.15 8.59
CA GLN A 304 -0.19 20.79 8.69
C GLN A 304 0.92 19.96 8.05
N VAL A 305 0.93 18.63 8.25
CA VAL A 305 1.93 17.75 7.63
C VAL A 305 1.82 17.79 6.11
N PHE A 306 0.60 17.75 5.57
CA PHE A 306 0.36 17.85 4.12
C PHE A 306 0.90 19.18 3.56
N LEU A 307 0.59 20.31 4.19
CA LEU A 307 1.07 21.62 3.75
C LEU A 307 2.59 21.76 3.85
N TYR A 308 3.19 21.29 4.94
CA TYR A 308 4.65 21.27 5.12
C TYR A 308 5.35 20.45 4.04
N LEU A 309 4.88 19.21 3.83
CA LEU A 309 5.44 18.33 2.80
C LEU A 309 5.25 18.92 1.41
N THR A 310 4.12 19.57 1.14
CA THR A 310 3.88 20.23 -0.14
C THR A 310 4.95 21.27 -0.45
N TYR A 311 5.25 22.16 0.51
CA TYR A 311 6.29 23.17 0.35
C TYR A 311 7.71 22.58 0.28
N TRP A 312 7.99 21.57 1.11
CA TRP A 312 9.30 20.92 1.11
C TRP A 312 9.58 20.24 -0.22
N ILE A 313 8.63 19.47 -0.73
CA ILE A 313 8.76 18.74 -2.00
C ILE A 313 8.84 19.74 -3.16
N ASP A 314 8.06 20.82 -3.14
CA ASP A 314 8.11 21.85 -4.17
C ASP A 314 9.51 22.47 -4.30
N ALA A 315 10.13 22.83 -3.17
CA ALA A 315 11.48 23.37 -3.11
C ALA A 315 12.56 22.35 -3.51
N TRP A 316 12.37 21.08 -3.16
CA TRP A 316 13.25 19.99 -3.59
C TRP A 316 13.17 19.79 -5.11
N LEU A 317 11.97 19.81 -5.69
CA LEU A 317 11.75 19.64 -7.13
C LEU A 317 12.33 20.77 -7.98
N ASP A 318 12.55 21.95 -7.41
CA ASP A 318 13.23 23.06 -8.10
C ASP A 318 14.74 22.84 -8.30
N ASN A 319 15.34 21.92 -7.53
CA ASN A 319 16.79 21.76 -7.45
C ASN A 319 17.21 20.28 -7.60
N VAL A 320 16.49 19.52 -8.43
CA VAL A 320 16.75 18.09 -8.66
C VAL A 320 18.09 17.89 -9.36
N SER A 321 19.01 17.21 -8.70
CA SER A 321 20.26 16.73 -9.30
C SER A 321 20.05 15.46 -10.16
N ASP A 322 21.07 15.03 -10.90
CA ASP A 322 21.01 13.78 -11.67
C ASP A 322 20.76 12.55 -10.77
N GLU A 323 21.33 12.53 -9.57
CA GLU A 323 21.13 11.46 -8.58
C GLU A 323 19.71 11.50 -8.00
N ASP A 324 19.21 12.69 -7.68
CA ASP A 324 17.83 12.90 -7.24
C ASP A 324 16.83 12.43 -8.31
N TYR A 325 17.11 12.74 -9.58
CA TYR A 325 16.31 12.28 -10.70
C TYR A 325 16.33 10.75 -10.83
N GLU A 326 17.50 10.11 -10.70
CA GLU A 326 17.58 8.65 -10.76
C GLU A 326 16.70 8.01 -9.67
N ASN A 327 16.75 8.54 -8.45
CA ASN A 327 15.90 8.09 -7.35
C ASN A 327 14.40 8.33 -7.63
N LEU A 328 14.05 9.54 -8.08
CA LEU A 328 12.67 9.92 -8.44
C LEU A 328 12.09 9.05 -9.56
N SER A 329 12.91 8.72 -10.56
CA SER A 329 12.49 7.91 -11.72
C SER A 329 12.22 6.45 -11.35
N LYS A 330 12.90 5.93 -10.32
CA LYS A 330 12.72 4.58 -9.79
C LYS A 330 11.56 4.50 -8.80
N ASP A 331 11.41 5.51 -7.95
CA ASP A 331 10.36 5.62 -6.96
C ASP A 331 9.79 7.05 -6.98
N PHE A 332 8.61 7.22 -7.60
CA PHE A 332 8.00 8.54 -7.67
C PHE A 332 7.57 9.08 -6.30
N LEU A 333 7.38 8.19 -5.29
CA LEU A 333 7.10 8.55 -3.89
C LEU A 333 8.39 8.85 -3.09
N TYR A 334 9.56 8.81 -3.73
CA TYR A 334 10.84 9.10 -3.08
C TYR A 334 10.85 10.45 -2.34
N PRO A 335 10.39 11.59 -2.92
CA PRO A 335 10.49 12.88 -2.27
C PRO A 335 9.71 12.93 -0.96
N VAL A 336 8.46 12.47 -0.98
CA VAL A 336 7.61 12.45 0.22
C VAL A 336 8.15 11.49 1.28
N LYS A 337 8.69 10.34 0.87
CA LYS A 337 9.33 9.40 1.81
C LYS A 337 10.56 10.02 2.47
N GLN A 338 11.42 10.72 1.72
CA GLN A 338 12.59 11.40 2.31
C GLN A 338 12.17 12.46 3.32
N ALA A 339 11.25 13.33 2.92
CA ALA A 339 10.75 14.41 3.77
C ALA A 339 10.08 13.88 5.04
N PHE A 340 9.19 12.88 4.90
CA PHE A 340 8.48 12.29 6.03
C PHE A 340 9.42 11.47 6.94
N LYS A 341 10.43 10.80 6.39
CA LYS A 341 11.50 10.17 7.18
C LYS A 341 12.27 11.18 8.04
N GLY A 342 12.51 12.39 7.51
CA GLY A 342 13.08 13.51 8.26
C GLY A 342 12.23 13.84 9.49
N LEU A 343 10.93 14.12 9.29
CA LEU A 343 9.97 14.39 10.36
C LEU A 343 9.90 13.27 11.41
N LEU A 344 9.89 12.01 10.96
CA LEU A 344 9.90 10.86 11.87
C LEU A 344 11.18 10.81 12.72
N SER A 345 12.32 11.15 12.14
CA SER A 345 13.62 11.14 12.84
C SER A 345 13.69 12.25 13.88
N GLU A 346 13.24 13.46 13.54
CA GLU A 346 13.15 14.61 14.44
C GLU A 346 12.31 14.32 15.69
N HIS A 347 11.25 13.52 15.55
CA HIS A 347 10.36 13.15 16.67
C HIS A 347 10.64 11.78 17.30
N SER A 348 11.72 11.09 16.88
CA SER A 348 12.09 9.75 17.35
C SER A 348 10.99 8.68 17.11
N LEU A 349 10.34 8.73 15.95
CA LEU A 349 9.28 7.81 15.52
C LEU A 349 9.72 6.85 14.39
N TYR A 350 10.89 7.07 13.79
CA TYR A 350 11.33 6.32 12.61
C TYR A 350 11.46 4.81 12.83
N ASP A 351 11.96 4.37 13.99
CA ASP A 351 12.19 2.95 14.26
C ASP A 351 10.91 2.11 14.14
N GLY A 352 9.76 2.66 14.56
CA GLY A 352 8.46 2.00 14.42
C GLY A 352 7.97 1.89 12.98
N MET A 353 8.48 2.73 12.09
CA MET A 353 8.06 2.82 10.68
C MET A 353 9.09 2.26 9.69
N LYS A 354 10.29 1.89 10.16
CA LYS A 354 11.45 1.51 9.33
C LYS A 354 11.10 0.51 8.21
N ARG A 355 10.33 -0.53 8.53
CA ARG A 355 9.93 -1.59 7.58
C ARG A 355 9.20 -1.07 6.33
N TYR A 356 8.44 0.02 6.48
CA TYR A 356 7.64 0.59 5.39
C TYR A 356 8.49 1.39 4.39
N PHE A 357 9.63 1.94 4.85
CA PHE A 357 10.60 2.65 4.01
C PHE A 357 11.59 1.71 3.31
N GLU A 358 11.88 0.56 3.90
CA GLU A 358 12.76 -0.47 3.32
C GLU A 358 12.05 -1.33 2.28
N SER A 359 10.73 -1.28 2.24
CA SER A 359 9.89 -1.99 1.27
C SER A 359 9.68 -1.15 0.00
N ASP A 360 9.49 -1.84 -1.13
CA ASP A 360 9.01 -1.18 -2.35
C ASP A 360 7.63 -0.55 -2.12
N ASN A 361 7.27 0.39 -3.00
CA ASN A 361 5.89 0.85 -3.13
C ASN A 361 4.94 -0.33 -3.27
N TYR A 362 3.79 -0.25 -2.59
CA TYR A 362 2.76 -1.27 -2.72
C TYR A 362 2.40 -1.48 -4.21
N ASP A 363 2.27 -2.72 -4.64
CA ASP A 363 1.82 -3.08 -5.99
C ASP A 363 0.70 -4.10 -5.85
N ILE A 364 -0.52 -3.71 -6.22
CA ILE A 364 -1.70 -4.59 -6.15
C ILE A 364 -1.53 -5.86 -7.00
N LYS A 365 -0.78 -5.80 -8.11
CA LYS A 365 -0.52 -6.98 -8.94
C LYS A 365 0.35 -7.97 -8.18
N ASN A 366 1.42 -7.47 -7.56
CA ASN A 366 2.32 -8.26 -6.72
C ASN A 366 1.57 -8.86 -5.52
N ASP A 367 0.75 -8.07 -4.84
CA ASP A 367 -0.04 -8.52 -3.69
C ASP A 367 -1.08 -9.58 -4.07
N ASN A 368 -1.86 -9.34 -5.13
CA ASN A 368 -2.79 -10.34 -5.70
C ASN A 368 -2.05 -11.62 -6.10
N GLY A 369 -0.87 -11.46 -6.71
CA GLY A 369 0.01 -12.56 -7.06
C GLY A 369 0.39 -13.39 -5.85
N ARG A 370 0.93 -12.75 -4.81
CA ARG A 370 1.34 -13.39 -3.57
C ARG A 370 0.18 -14.14 -2.92
N ARG A 371 -1.00 -13.52 -2.82
CA ARG A 371 -2.21 -14.16 -2.25
C ARG A 371 -2.65 -15.39 -3.04
N ASN A 372 -2.69 -15.31 -4.37
CA ASN A 372 -3.05 -16.44 -5.21
C ASN A 372 -2.04 -17.59 -5.07
N TRP A 373 -0.74 -17.28 -5.05
CA TRP A 373 0.31 -18.26 -4.84
C TRP A 373 0.28 -18.89 -3.44
N LEU A 374 0.03 -18.11 -2.39
CA LEU A 374 -0.18 -18.63 -1.03
C LEU A 374 -1.36 -19.60 -0.98
N ALA A 375 -2.49 -19.23 -1.57
CA ALA A 375 -3.67 -20.09 -1.62
C ALA A 375 -3.39 -21.40 -2.36
N LEU A 376 -2.71 -21.34 -3.50
CA LEU A 376 -2.29 -22.50 -4.27
C LEU A 376 -1.38 -23.43 -3.46
N LEU A 377 -0.37 -22.88 -2.78
CA LEU A 377 0.61 -23.66 -2.01
C LEU A 377 0.11 -24.08 -0.62
N SER A 378 -1.06 -23.59 -0.19
CA SER A 378 -1.72 -24.05 1.04
C SER A 378 -2.59 -25.29 0.80
N ASP A 379 -2.91 -25.63 -0.44
CA ASP A 379 -3.66 -26.84 -0.78
C ASP A 379 -2.76 -28.07 -0.68
N LYS A 380 -3.12 -29.00 0.22
CA LYS A 380 -2.39 -30.27 0.40
C LYS A 380 -2.30 -31.09 -0.88
N ASN A 381 -3.35 -31.09 -1.71
CA ASN A 381 -3.35 -31.85 -2.96
C ASN A 381 -2.38 -31.25 -3.98
N VAL A 382 -2.19 -29.93 -3.94
CA VAL A 382 -1.17 -29.26 -4.76
C VAL A 382 0.21 -29.61 -4.25
N LEU A 383 0.44 -29.46 -2.94
CA LEU A 383 1.73 -29.78 -2.33
C LEU A 383 2.16 -31.21 -2.68
N GLU A 384 1.30 -32.21 -2.52
CA GLU A 384 1.62 -33.62 -2.83
C GLU A 384 2.09 -33.86 -4.29
N LYS A 385 1.71 -33.00 -5.23
CA LYS A 385 2.09 -33.10 -6.64
C LYS A 385 3.38 -32.33 -6.99
N ILE A 386 3.87 -31.49 -6.09
CA ILE A 386 5.13 -30.77 -6.28
C ILE A 386 6.28 -31.77 -6.24
N SER A 387 7.15 -31.70 -7.24
CA SER A 387 8.32 -32.56 -7.36
C SER A 387 9.61 -31.79 -7.11
N PHE A 388 10.57 -32.46 -6.49
CA PHE A 388 11.87 -31.92 -6.13
C PHE A 388 12.98 -32.86 -6.61
N ASN A 389 14.08 -32.31 -7.09
CA ASN A 389 15.28 -33.08 -7.40
C ASN A 389 16.32 -32.86 -6.29
N LYS A 390 16.87 -33.94 -5.71
CA LYS A 390 17.86 -33.82 -4.64
C LYS A 390 19.11 -33.08 -5.16
N GLY A 391 19.47 -31.97 -4.50
CA GLY A 391 20.60 -31.12 -4.87
C GLY A 391 20.27 -30.01 -5.88
N ASP A 392 19.02 -29.92 -6.32
CA ASP A 392 18.49 -28.83 -7.12
C ASP A 392 17.58 -27.97 -6.23
N GLU A 393 17.89 -26.69 -6.10
CA GLU A 393 17.16 -25.74 -5.24
C GLU A 393 15.88 -25.22 -5.92
N THR A 394 15.30 -26.07 -6.77
CA THR A 394 14.09 -25.78 -7.54
C THR A 394 12.99 -26.81 -7.26
N ALA A 395 11.76 -26.32 -7.28
CA ALA A 395 10.54 -27.10 -7.17
C ALA A 395 9.79 -27.06 -8.50
N PHE A 396 9.38 -28.21 -9.03
CA PHE A 396 8.53 -28.25 -10.22
C PHE A 396 7.07 -28.45 -9.83
N ILE A 397 6.23 -27.49 -10.22
CA ILE A 397 4.78 -27.49 -9.99
C ILE A 397 4.08 -27.81 -11.32
N PRO A 398 3.40 -28.97 -11.43
CA PRO A 398 2.81 -29.40 -12.69
C PRO A 398 1.54 -28.61 -13.05
N LYS A 399 1.23 -28.54 -14.35
CA LYS A 399 0.11 -27.77 -14.92
C LYS A 399 -1.25 -28.05 -14.27
N ASP A 400 -1.49 -29.30 -13.88
CA ASP A 400 -2.76 -29.75 -13.29
C ASP A 400 -2.98 -29.24 -11.85
N CYS A 401 -1.97 -28.61 -11.23
CA CYS A 401 -2.13 -27.88 -9.97
C CYS A 401 -2.78 -26.51 -10.18
N PHE A 402 -2.63 -25.90 -11.36
CA PHE A 402 -3.09 -24.53 -11.58
C PHE A 402 -4.57 -24.48 -11.95
N PRO A 403 -5.38 -23.62 -11.30
CA PRO A 403 -6.79 -23.52 -11.58
C PRO A 403 -7.06 -22.81 -12.92
N GLY A 404 -7.96 -23.40 -13.72
CA GLY A 404 -8.43 -22.86 -15.00
C GLY A 404 -7.54 -23.22 -16.21
N ARG A 405 -8.07 -23.02 -17.42
CA ARG A 405 -7.40 -23.40 -18.68
C ARG A 405 -6.05 -22.70 -18.87
N ASP A 406 -5.97 -21.42 -18.49
CA ASP A 406 -4.77 -20.57 -18.63
C ASP A 406 -4.04 -20.39 -17.29
N GLY A 407 -4.21 -21.34 -16.35
CA GLY A 407 -3.70 -21.24 -14.99
C GLY A 407 -2.19 -21.03 -14.89
N VAL A 408 -1.40 -21.76 -15.69
CA VAL A 408 0.07 -21.65 -15.70
C VAL A 408 0.52 -20.24 -16.09
N SER A 409 0.03 -19.72 -17.22
CA SER A 409 0.39 -18.37 -17.69
C SER A 409 0.00 -17.30 -16.68
N ARG A 410 -1.22 -17.40 -16.13
CA ARG A 410 -1.71 -16.43 -15.13
C ARG A 410 -0.83 -16.40 -13.89
N TYR A 411 -0.45 -17.56 -13.35
CA TYR A 411 0.39 -17.64 -12.16
C TYR A 411 1.84 -17.23 -12.44
N PHE A 412 2.35 -17.50 -13.64
CA PHE A 412 3.64 -16.98 -14.10
C PHE A 412 3.62 -15.44 -14.17
N ASP A 413 2.57 -14.85 -14.76
CA ASP A 413 2.41 -13.40 -14.90
C ASP A 413 2.35 -12.65 -13.56
N TYR A 414 2.00 -13.33 -12.46
CA TYR A 414 2.01 -12.79 -11.11
C TYR A 414 3.41 -12.68 -10.49
N LEU A 415 4.38 -13.47 -10.96
CA LEU A 415 5.71 -13.50 -10.36
C LEU A 415 6.51 -12.23 -10.70
N PRO A 416 7.09 -11.54 -9.71
CA PRO A 416 7.94 -10.39 -9.98
C PRO A 416 9.22 -10.81 -10.70
N ALA A 417 9.42 -10.31 -11.93
CA ALA A 417 10.58 -10.67 -12.75
C ALA A 417 11.92 -10.42 -12.05
N LYS A 418 12.02 -9.34 -11.27
CA LYS A 418 13.23 -8.96 -10.51
C LYS A 418 13.65 -9.95 -9.43
N LEU A 419 12.75 -10.83 -8.99
CA LEU A 419 13.02 -11.82 -7.94
C LEU A 419 13.47 -13.16 -8.52
N GLU A 420 13.49 -13.32 -9.85
CA GLU A 420 13.97 -14.53 -10.53
C GLU A 420 13.35 -15.83 -9.95
N ILE A 421 12.08 -15.78 -9.54
CA ILE A 421 11.40 -16.91 -8.90
C ILE A 421 11.17 -18.05 -9.88
N CYS A 422 10.81 -17.72 -11.12
CA CYS A 422 10.60 -18.67 -12.19
C CYS A 422 11.27 -18.12 -13.46
N PRO A 423 12.41 -18.68 -13.90
CA PRO A 423 13.16 -18.12 -15.02
C PRO A 423 12.45 -18.33 -16.37
N THR A 424 11.67 -19.41 -16.51
CA THR A 424 10.97 -19.73 -17.77
C THR A 424 9.64 -20.41 -17.52
N GLN A 425 8.62 -20.02 -18.29
CA GLN A 425 7.35 -20.73 -18.39
C GLN A 425 7.47 -21.88 -19.40
N VAL A 426 6.96 -23.06 -19.04
CA VAL A 426 6.77 -24.18 -19.98
C VAL A 426 5.33 -24.71 -19.88
N ASP A 427 4.84 -25.34 -20.95
CA ASP A 427 3.45 -25.83 -21.00
C ASP A 427 3.14 -26.89 -19.93
N ALA A 428 4.16 -27.62 -19.45
CA ALA A 428 4.01 -28.69 -18.48
C ALA A 428 3.80 -28.18 -17.04
N GLY A 429 4.13 -26.93 -16.73
CA GLY A 429 4.15 -26.41 -15.36
C GLY A 429 5.18 -25.30 -15.16
N LEU A 430 5.52 -25.00 -13.90
CA LEU A 430 6.49 -23.97 -13.53
C LEU A 430 7.62 -24.55 -12.67
N SER A 431 8.86 -24.17 -12.99
CA SER A 431 10.05 -24.45 -12.18
C SER A 431 10.35 -23.25 -11.30
N ILE A 432 10.20 -23.43 -9.99
CA ILE A 432 10.24 -22.38 -8.97
C ILE A 432 11.53 -22.49 -8.18
N VAL A 433 12.31 -21.41 -8.10
CA VAL A 433 13.45 -21.30 -7.19
C VAL A 433 12.93 -21.18 -5.76
N ILE A 434 13.24 -22.17 -4.93
CA ILE A 434 12.59 -22.38 -3.62
C ILE A 434 12.78 -21.17 -2.71
N ASP A 435 14.03 -20.72 -2.51
CA ASP A 435 14.32 -19.62 -1.58
C ASP A 435 13.73 -18.29 -2.04
N ASN A 436 13.75 -18.01 -3.35
CA ASN A 436 13.19 -16.78 -3.89
C ASN A 436 11.66 -16.75 -3.70
N MET A 437 11.00 -17.90 -3.91
CA MET A 437 9.56 -18.04 -3.69
C MET A 437 9.19 -17.90 -2.23
N ASP A 438 9.82 -18.67 -1.35
CA ASP A 438 9.53 -18.65 0.09
C ASP A 438 9.83 -17.26 0.69
N SER A 439 10.92 -16.62 0.28
CA SER A 439 11.23 -15.23 0.65
C SER A 439 10.16 -14.24 0.17
N TRP A 440 9.69 -14.38 -1.06
CA TRP A 440 8.63 -13.51 -1.61
C TRP A 440 7.28 -13.72 -0.93
N LEU A 441 6.93 -14.98 -0.63
CA LEU A 441 5.72 -15.33 0.11
C LEU A 441 5.81 -15.00 1.59
N GLY A 442 7.01 -14.82 2.13
CA GLY A 442 7.26 -14.59 3.55
C GLY A 442 6.95 -15.82 4.41
N ASN A 443 7.19 -17.02 3.89
CA ASN A 443 7.00 -18.28 4.59
C ASN A 443 8.14 -19.27 4.24
N SER A 444 8.04 -20.51 4.71
CA SER A 444 9.03 -21.58 4.48
C SER A 444 8.43 -22.85 3.90
N VAL A 445 7.26 -22.75 3.24
CA VAL A 445 6.44 -23.91 2.88
C VAL A 445 7.16 -24.83 1.89
N LEU A 446 7.75 -24.29 0.82
CA LEU A 446 8.45 -25.11 -0.17
C LEU A 446 9.75 -25.66 0.39
N ARG A 447 10.50 -24.86 1.17
CA ARG A 447 11.75 -25.26 1.81
C ARG A 447 11.54 -26.40 2.80
N GLU A 448 10.49 -26.35 3.62
CA GLU A 448 10.13 -27.42 4.55
C GLU A 448 9.76 -28.70 3.80
N LYS A 449 8.98 -28.59 2.74
CA LYS A 449 8.60 -29.75 1.92
C LYS A 449 9.80 -30.37 1.20
N TYR A 450 10.66 -29.56 0.60
CA TYR A 450 11.90 -30.02 -0.04
C TYR A 450 12.76 -30.85 0.92
N ARG A 451 12.93 -30.36 2.16
CA ARG A 451 13.70 -31.08 3.19
C ARG A 451 13.08 -32.42 3.59
N ALA A 452 11.75 -32.48 3.63
CA ALA A 452 11.02 -33.71 3.92
C ALA A 452 11.15 -34.73 2.78
N ASP A 453 10.92 -34.31 1.53
CA ASP A 453 10.87 -35.19 0.36
C ASP A 453 12.25 -35.70 -0.08
N THR A 454 13.31 -34.91 0.11
CA THR A 454 14.68 -35.28 -0.31
C THR A 454 15.48 -36.03 0.76
N GLY A 455 14.90 -36.21 1.95
CA GLY A 455 15.55 -36.83 3.11
C GLY A 455 16.60 -35.95 3.79
N LEU A 456 16.80 -34.70 3.36
CA LEU A 456 17.74 -33.76 3.99
C LEU A 456 17.44 -33.54 5.49
N ALA A 457 16.17 -33.54 5.89
CA ALA A 457 15.80 -33.45 7.30
C ALA A 457 16.28 -34.66 8.12
N HIS A 458 16.30 -35.85 7.52
CA HIS A 458 16.80 -37.07 8.13
C HIS A 458 18.34 -37.04 8.20
N ASP A 459 19.00 -36.67 7.10
CA ASP A 459 20.45 -36.51 6.99
C ASP A 459 20.98 -35.52 8.06
N GLU A 460 20.33 -34.35 8.22
CA GLU A 460 20.69 -33.36 9.25
C GLU A 460 20.48 -33.86 10.69
N HIS A 461 19.41 -34.62 10.93
CA HIS A 461 19.12 -35.20 12.23
C HIS A 461 20.16 -36.25 12.62
N GLU A 462 20.54 -37.13 11.69
CA GLU A 462 21.59 -38.12 11.89
C GLU A 462 22.95 -37.46 12.15
N ILE A 463 23.30 -36.41 11.40
CA ILE A 463 24.53 -35.64 11.64
C ILE A 463 24.53 -35.01 13.04
N LYS A 464 23.38 -34.50 13.49
CA LYS A 464 23.25 -33.88 14.82
C LYS A 464 23.41 -34.93 15.93
N ILE A 465 22.81 -36.11 15.77
CA ILE A 465 23.00 -37.25 16.69
C ILE A 465 24.47 -37.68 16.71
N ALA A 466 25.10 -37.84 15.55
CA ALA A 466 26.50 -38.22 15.43
C ALA A 466 27.43 -37.19 16.11
N LYS A 467 27.16 -35.89 15.98
CA LYS A 467 27.90 -34.83 16.70
C LYS A 467 27.74 -34.93 18.22
N ILE A 468 26.52 -35.17 18.70
CA ILE A 468 26.27 -35.33 20.15
C ILE A 468 27.00 -36.57 20.68
N GLN A 469 26.91 -37.70 19.98
CA GLN A 469 27.62 -38.93 20.34
C GLN A 469 29.15 -38.73 20.34
N ALA A 470 29.69 -38.01 19.36
CA ALA A 470 31.12 -37.69 19.31
C ALA A 470 31.56 -36.82 20.50
N ILE A 471 30.74 -35.85 20.92
CA ILE A 471 31.00 -35.02 22.12
C ILE A 471 30.96 -35.89 23.39
N GLU A 472 29.99 -36.79 23.52
CA GLU A 472 29.87 -37.69 24.67
C GLU A 472 31.03 -38.69 24.76
N GLN A 473 31.42 -39.28 23.62
CA GLN A 473 32.60 -40.16 23.56
C GLN A 473 33.88 -39.40 23.91
N GLY A 474 34.04 -38.16 23.43
CA GLY A 474 35.16 -37.29 23.78
C GLY A 474 35.25 -37.01 25.29
N LYS A 475 34.10 -36.75 25.95
CA LYS A 475 34.03 -36.57 27.41
C LYS A 475 34.40 -37.86 28.17
N ALA A 476 33.84 -39.00 27.76
CA ALA A 476 34.13 -40.29 28.39
C ALA A 476 35.61 -40.69 28.26
N MET A 477 36.22 -40.45 27.10
CA MET A 477 37.65 -40.67 26.88
C MET A 477 38.51 -39.75 27.75
N ALA A 478 38.15 -38.47 27.87
CA ALA A 478 38.86 -37.52 28.72
C ALA A 478 38.80 -37.92 30.21
N GLU A 479 37.63 -38.35 30.71
CA GLU A 479 37.48 -38.87 32.07
C GLU A 479 38.33 -40.12 32.32
N THR A 480 38.39 -41.02 31.32
CA THR A 480 39.18 -42.25 31.42
C THR A 480 40.68 -41.95 31.45
N GLN A 481 41.15 -41.04 30.59
CA GLN A 481 42.54 -40.55 30.63
C GLN A 481 42.88 -39.86 31.95
N PHE A 482 41.96 -39.06 32.49
CA PHE A 482 42.15 -38.38 33.76
C PHE A 482 42.29 -39.37 34.93
N LYS A 483 41.44 -40.42 34.98
CA LYS A 483 41.56 -41.50 35.97
C LYS A 483 42.88 -42.25 35.85
N LEU A 484 43.30 -42.61 34.63
CA LEU A 484 44.59 -43.24 34.36
C LEU A 484 45.76 -42.37 34.84
N GLN A 485 45.74 -41.06 34.58
CA GLN A 485 46.77 -40.14 35.06
C GLN A 485 46.82 -40.04 36.59
N GLN A 486 45.66 -40.03 37.26
CA GLN A 486 45.62 -40.06 38.73
C GLN A 486 46.20 -41.36 39.28
N GLU A 487 45.91 -42.49 38.65
CA GLU A 487 46.39 -43.80 39.08
C GLU A 487 47.91 -43.93 38.88
N VAL A 488 48.45 -43.42 37.76
CA VAL A 488 49.90 -43.33 37.53
C VAL A 488 50.57 -42.44 38.59
N LYS A 489 50.02 -41.26 38.88
CA LYS A 489 50.54 -40.38 39.94
C LYS A 489 50.56 -41.07 41.30
N LYS A 490 49.48 -41.79 41.64
CA LYS A 490 49.38 -42.53 42.91
C LYS A 490 50.44 -43.65 43.00
N GLN A 491 50.67 -44.38 41.91
CA GLN A 491 51.72 -45.40 41.84
C GLN A 491 53.14 -44.79 41.95
N GLU A 492 53.37 -43.61 41.36
CA GLU A 492 54.65 -42.90 41.48
C GLU A 492 54.90 -42.39 42.91
N GLU A 493 53.86 -41.89 43.58
CA GLU A 493 53.93 -41.46 44.99
C GLU A 493 54.19 -42.64 45.92
N GLU A 494 53.53 -43.78 45.72
CA GLU A 494 53.82 -45.01 46.46
C GLU A 494 55.26 -45.48 46.24
N LYS A 495 55.77 -45.45 45.00
CA LYS A 495 57.18 -45.75 44.71
C LYS A 495 58.13 -44.78 45.40
N ARG A 496 57.81 -43.48 45.43
CA ARG A 496 58.61 -42.45 46.15
C ARG A 496 58.60 -42.67 47.65
N MET A 497 57.45 -43.00 48.23
CA MET A 497 57.31 -43.30 49.66
C MET A 497 58.10 -44.56 50.05
N ARG A 498 58.03 -45.63 49.25
CA ARG A 498 58.85 -46.83 49.45
C ARG A 498 60.35 -46.52 49.35
N LYS A 499 60.78 -45.69 48.41
CA LYS A 499 62.17 -45.22 48.33
C LYS A 499 62.59 -44.42 49.58
N LYS A 500 61.76 -43.47 50.03
CA LYS A 500 62.03 -42.69 51.27
C LYS A 500 62.12 -43.58 52.51
N LEU A 501 61.26 -44.59 52.62
CA LEU A 501 61.29 -45.56 53.71
C LEU A 501 62.58 -46.39 53.69
N GLY A 502 63.00 -46.85 52.50
CA GLY A 502 64.27 -47.55 52.31
C GLY A 502 65.50 -46.69 52.64
N TYR A 503 65.48 -45.39 52.34
CA TYR A 503 66.53 -44.45 52.73
C TYR A 503 66.57 -44.19 54.24
N LYS A 504 65.41 -44.06 54.91
CA LYS A 504 65.34 -43.95 56.37
C LYS A 504 65.88 -45.20 57.08
N LEU A 505 65.53 -46.39 56.60
CA LEU A 505 66.07 -47.65 57.11
C LEU A 505 67.60 -47.72 56.93
N LYS A 506 68.13 -47.34 55.76
CA LYS A 506 69.58 -47.28 55.54
C LYS A 506 70.33 -46.28 56.45
N ASN A 507 69.70 -45.17 56.83
CA ASN A 507 70.30 -44.21 57.75
C ASN A 507 70.21 -44.64 59.22
N LEU A 508 69.24 -45.49 59.59
CA LEU A 508 69.15 -46.09 60.93
C LEU A 508 70.25 -47.11 61.22
N PHE A 509 70.84 -47.72 60.18
CA PHE A 509 71.96 -48.67 60.29
C PHE A 509 73.32 -48.04 59.99
N ARG A 510 73.44 -46.70 60.03
CA ARG A 510 74.69 -45.97 59.73
C ARG A 510 75.28 -45.22 60.93
N HIS A 511 74.72 -45.40 62.12
CA HIS A 511 75.27 -44.96 63.40
C HIS A 511 75.48 -46.17 64.30
N ASP A 512 76.41 -47.03 63.90
CA ASP A 512 77.14 -47.96 64.76
C ASP A 512 78.54 -48.05 64.13
N ASP A 513 79.32 -46.99 64.36
CA ASP A 513 80.78 -46.96 64.41
C ASP A 513 81.16 -46.15 65.66
#